data_AF-A0A0Q0EBW0-F1
#
_entry.id   AF-A0A0Q0EBW0-F1
#
_cell.length_a   1.000
_cell.length_b   1.000
_cell.length_c   1.000
_cell.angle_alpha   90.00
_cell.angle_beta   90.00
_cell.angle_gamma   90.00
#
_symmetry.space_group_name_H-M   'P 1'
#
loop_
_entity.id
_entity.type
_entity.pdbx_description
1 polymer ?
#
loop_
_entity_poly.entity_id
_entity_poly.type
_entity_poly.pdbx_seq_one_letter_code
_entity_poly.pdbx_strand_id
1 'polypeptide(L)'
;MPDFYGNVADADVYHAARANTAWTGEDMAKQAALIRASAYIDGRYRKLMASGMWQSLFPGVKTEGRGQAREWPRTGAEDYEGNPIPDDQVPIEVEQATYEAALREITQPGSLSPDFVAATMVKREKVGPLETEFAIATGADAAGSVRPVISIIDEMIAPVLVARYTLPAVFTV
;
A
#
# COMPACT_ATOMS: atom_id res chain seq x y z
N MET A 1 -4.28 20.21 1.53
CA MET A 1 -4.27 18.80 1.95
C MET A 1 -2.82 18.37 2.12
N PRO A 2 -2.42 17.68 3.21
CA PRO A 2 -1.05 17.18 3.33
C PRO A 2 -0.72 16.19 2.20
N ASP A 3 0.52 16.22 1.72
CA ASP A 3 1.00 15.37 0.60
C ASP A 3 1.19 13.89 1.01
N PHE A 4 1.02 13.57 2.29
CA PHE A 4 1.20 12.25 2.89
C PHE A 4 0.29 12.07 4.12
N TYR A 5 0.10 10.83 4.56
CA TYR A 5 -0.68 10.47 5.75
C TYR A 5 0.12 10.66 7.04
N GLY A 6 -0.55 11.17 8.09
CA GLY A 6 0.07 11.47 9.38
C GLY A 6 1.00 12.69 9.34
N ASN A 7 1.92 12.76 10.30
CA ASN A 7 2.97 13.79 10.37
C ASN A 7 4.29 13.23 10.91
N VAL A 8 5.38 13.99 10.77
CA VAL A 8 6.73 13.53 11.19
C VAL A 8 6.81 13.28 12.69
N ALA A 9 6.18 14.12 13.51
CA ALA A 9 6.23 14.00 14.97
C ALA A 9 5.54 12.71 15.43
N ASP A 10 4.38 12.38 14.87
CA ASP A 10 3.66 11.15 15.20
C ASP A 10 4.39 9.90 14.67
N ALA A 11 5.03 10.00 13.49
CA ALA A 11 5.89 8.94 12.99
C ALA A 11 7.09 8.70 13.92
N ASP A 12 7.71 9.75 14.45
CA ASP A 12 8.81 9.66 15.42
C ASP A 12 8.37 8.96 16.70
N VAL A 13 7.22 9.34 17.26
CA VAL A 13 6.63 8.69 18.44
C VAL A 13 6.34 7.21 18.15
N TYR A 14 5.74 6.92 16.98
CA TYR A 14 5.39 5.56 16.57
C TYR A 14 6.62 4.65 16.46
N HIS A 15 7.69 5.13 15.83
CA HIS A 15 8.92 4.37 15.64
C HIS A 15 9.73 4.24 16.93
N ALA A 16 9.76 5.28 17.77
CA ALA A 16 10.39 5.22 19.09
C ALA A 16 9.72 4.17 19.99
N ALA A 17 8.38 4.11 20.01
CA ALA A 17 7.63 3.11 20.78
C ALA A 17 7.92 1.66 20.37
N ARG A 18 8.40 1.44 19.14
CA ARG A 18 8.73 0.13 18.56
C ARG A 18 10.22 -0.16 18.50
N ALA A 19 11.05 0.71 19.05
CA ALA A 19 12.51 0.62 18.98
C ALA A 19 13.04 0.48 17.54
N ASN A 20 12.38 1.12 16.57
CA ASN A 20 12.78 1.11 15.16
C ASN A 20 13.99 2.03 14.94
N THR A 21 15.18 1.54 15.26
CA THR A 21 16.45 2.31 15.18
C THR A 21 16.84 2.75 13.77
N ALA A 22 16.23 2.17 12.74
CA ALA A 22 16.46 2.56 11.35
C ALA A 22 15.70 3.85 10.94
N TRP A 23 14.71 4.28 11.71
CA TRP A 23 14.01 5.55 11.50
C TRP A 23 14.88 6.73 11.95
N THR A 24 15.71 7.22 11.04
CA THR A 24 16.74 8.23 11.32
C THR A 24 16.81 9.27 10.19
N GLY A 25 17.48 10.39 10.44
CA GLY A 25 17.66 11.48 9.47
C GLY A 25 16.83 12.72 9.81
N GLU A 26 17.04 13.77 9.01
CA GLU A 26 16.37 15.07 9.16
C GLU A 26 14.90 15.00 8.74
N ASP A 27 14.10 15.96 9.21
CA ASP A 27 12.65 16.04 8.92
C ASP A 27 12.34 16.01 7.42
N MET A 28 13.17 16.64 6.59
CA MET A 28 13.01 16.59 5.14
C MET A 28 13.12 15.16 4.57
N ALA A 29 14.04 14.35 5.09
CA ALA A 29 14.20 12.97 4.64
C ALA A 29 13.03 12.09 5.09
N LYS A 30 12.56 12.30 6.32
CA LYS A 30 11.36 11.63 6.88
C LYS A 30 10.10 12.00 6.09
N GLN A 31 9.90 13.28 5.77
CA GLN A 31 8.80 13.75 4.92
C GLN A 31 8.86 13.09 3.53
N ALA A 32 10.04 13.05 2.90
CA ALA A 32 10.18 12.39 1.60
C ALA A 32 9.85 10.89 1.67
N ALA A 33 10.23 10.21 2.74
CA ALA A 33 9.86 8.81 2.97
C ALA A 33 8.35 8.64 3.17
N LEU A 34 7.70 9.50 3.94
CA LEU A 34 6.24 9.50 4.14
C LEU A 34 5.47 9.75 2.84
N ILE A 35 5.95 10.65 1.98
CA ILE A 35 5.34 10.91 0.66
C ILE A 35 5.34 9.65 -0.21
N ARG A 36 6.49 8.94 -0.28
CA ARG A 36 6.60 7.69 -1.04
C ARG A 36 5.74 6.59 -0.41
N ALA A 37 5.76 6.49 0.91
CA ALA A 37 4.94 5.54 1.66
C ALA A 37 3.44 5.73 1.43
N SER A 38 2.93 6.96 1.49
CA SER A 38 1.51 7.24 1.22
C SER A 38 1.13 6.92 -0.23
N ALA A 39 2.01 7.21 -1.19
CA ALA A 39 1.79 6.81 -2.58
C ALA A 39 1.77 5.28 -2.75
N TYR A 40 2.62 4.56 -2.02
CA TYR A 40 2.59 3.11 -1.99
C TYR A 40 1.26 2.60 -1.42
N ILE A 41 0.80 3.09 -0.26
CA ILE A 41 -0.48 2.68 0.34
C ILE A 41 -1.64 2.91 -0.64
N ASP A 42 -1.73 4.11 -1.21
CA ASP A 42 -2.78 4.44 -2.18
C ASP A 42 -2.78 3.52 -3.40
N GLY A 43 -1.59 3.10 -3.88
CA GLY A 43 -1.44 2.23 -5.03
C GLY A 43 -1.59 0.75 -4.73
N ARG A 44 -1.16 0.30 -3.56
CA ARG A 44 -1.14 -1.11 -3.11
C ARG A 44 -2.54 -1.65 -2.88
N TYR A 45 -3.47 -0.79 -2.44
CA TYR A 45 -4.86 -1.13 -2.15
C TYR A 45 -5.82 -0.65 -3.25
N ARG A 46 -5.32 -0.54 -4.48
CA ARG A 46 -6.15 -0.51 -5.69
C ARG A 46 -6.10 -1.86 -6.39
N LYS A 47 -7.25 -2.31 -6.86
CA LYS A 47 -7.40 -3.57 -7.60
C LYS A 47 -7.93 -3.29 -8.99
N LEU A 48 -7.32 -3.91 -10.00
CA LEU A 48 -7.88 -3.96 -11.35
C LEU A 48 -9.01 -4.99 -11.36
N MET A 49 -10.23 -4.53 -11.59
CA MET A 49 -11.40 -5.40 -11.69
C MET A 49 -11.46 -6.04 -13.08
N ALA A 50 -12.19 -7.16 -13.20
CA ALA A 50 -12.36 -7.86 -14.49
C ALA A 50 -13.02 -6.98 -15.57
N SER A 51 -13.74 -5.94 -15.18
CA SER A 51 -14.28 -4.91 -16.08
C SER A 51 -13.22 -4.01 -16.73
N GLY A 52 -11.95 -4.15 -16.35
CA GLY A 52 -10.86 -3.27 -16.76
C GLY A 52 -10.76 -1.98 -15.94
N MET A 53 -11.61 -1.81 -14.93
CA MET A 53 -11.60 -0.62 -14.08
C MET A 53 -10.76 -0.84 -12.82
N TRP A 54 -9.86 0.12 -12.54
CA TRP A 54 -9.19 0.23 -11.25
C TRP A 54 -10.14 0.73 -10.18
N GLN A 55 -10.21 0.02 -9.06
CA GLN A 55 -11.05 0.38 -7.93
C GLN A 55 -10.25 0.39 -6.64
N SER A 56 -10.51 1.40 -5.80
CA SER A 56 -9.98 1.47 -4.44
C SER A 56 -10.65 0.43 -3.55
N LEU A 57 -9.84 -0.28 -2.77
CA LEU A 57 -10.32 -1.21 -1.74
C LEU A 57 -10.72 -0.47 -0.45
N PHE A 58 -10.47 0.83 -0.35
CA PHE A 58 -10.98 1.63 0.77
C PHE A 58 -12.51 1.83 0.63
N PRO A 59 -13.26 1.76 1.75
CA PRO A 59 -14.71 1.97 1.81
C PRO A 59 -15.08 3.43 1.50
N GLY A 60 -16.35 3.72 1.21
CA GLY A 60 -16.80 5.08 0.89
C GLY A 60 -16.16 5.67 -0.37
N VAL A 61 -16.24 7.00 -0.49
CA VAL A 61 -15.71 7.79 -1.62
C VAL A 61 -14.85 8.94 -1.12
N LYS A 62 -13.85 9.37 -1.91
CA LYS A 62 -13.03 10.55 -1.56
C LYS A 62 -13.92 11.77 -1.32
N THR A 63 -13.77 12.42 -0.18
CA THR A 63 -14.64 13.55 0.23
C THR A 63 -14.59 14.69 -0.79
N GLU A 64 -13.40 15.06 -1.28
CA GLU A 64 -13.25 16.11 -2.31
C GLU A 64 -13.15 15.57 -3.75
N GLY A 65 -13.48 14.30 -3.96
CA GLY A 65 -13.44 13.65 -5.27
C GLY A 65 -12.05 13.73 -5.94
N ARG A 66 -12.00 14.23 -7.19
CA ARG A 66 -10.76 14.33 -7.98
C ARG A 66 -9.78 15.38 -7.48
N GLY A 67 -10.24 16.37 -6.70
CA GLY A 67 -9.35 17.39 -6.11
C GLY A 67 -8.45 16.82 -5.01
N GLN A 68 -8.86 15.70 -4.42
CA GLN A 68 -8.14 15.00 -3.38
C GLN A 68 -7.11 14.02 -3.98
N ALA A 69 -5.82 14.34 -3.81
CA ALA A 69 -4.73 13.48 -4.27
C ALA A 69 -4.76 12.10 -3.58
N ARG A 70 -4.87 12.08 -2.26
CA ARG A 70 -4.82 10.88 -1.40
C ARG A 70 -6.16 10.14 -1.32
N GLU A 71 -6.14 8.85 -0.99
CA GLU A 71 -7.36 8.04 -0.80
C GLU A 71 -8.23 8.52 0.36
N TRP A 72 -7.64 9.08 1.42
CA TRP A 72 -8.34 9.67 2.57
C TRP A 72 -8.21 11.20 2.61
N PRO A 73 -9.19 11.92 3.21
CA PRO A 73 -10.38 11.41 3.91
C PRO A 73 -11.50 10.93 2.98
N ARG A 74 -12.54 10.27 3.52
CA ARG A 74 -13.61 9.63 2.72
C ARG A 74 -14.98 9.77 3.36
N THR A 75 -15.98 10.14 2.56
CA THR A 75 -17.39 10.18 2.96
C THR A 75 -18.05 8.81 2.82
N GLY A 76 -18.85 8.43 3.83
CA GLY A 76 -19.59 7.17 3.87
C GLY A 76 -18.68 5.94 3.99
N ALA A 77 -17.52 6.11 4.63
CA ALA A 77 -16.61 5.01 4.93
C ALA A 77 -17.04 4.31 6.23
N GLU A 78 -16.91 2.98 6.24
CA GLU A 78 -17.16 2.12 7.40
C GLU A 78 -16.00 1.12 7.50
N ASP A 79 -15.61 0.74 8.71
CA ASP A 79 -14.63 -0.33 8.93
C ASP A 79 -15.21 -1.71 8.59
N TYR A 80 -14.41 -2.78 8.68
CA TYR A 80 -14.91 -4.14 8.39
C TYR A 80 -16.01 -4.61 9.35
N GLU A 81 -16.17 -3.97 10.51
CA GLU A 81 -17.20 -4.29 11.51
C GLU A 81 -18.50 -3.52 11.24
N GLY A 82 -18.48 -2.60 10.27
CA GLY A 82 -19.60 -1.73 9.92
C GLY A 82 -19.67 -0.46 10.78
N ASN A 83 -18.63 -0.12 11.54
CA ASN A 83 -18.61 1.14 12.28
C ASN A 83 -18.24 2.30 11.34
N PRO A 84 -18.94 3.44 11.41
CA PRO A 84 -18.67 4.58 10.56
C PRO A 84 -17.32 5.21 10.87
N ILE A 85 -16.57 5.54 9.82
CA ILE A 85 -15.34 6.31 9.88
C ILE A 85 -15.67 7.78 9.52
N PRO A 86 -15.31 8.77 10.35
CA PRO A 86 -15.57 10.18 10.07
C PRO A 86 -14.99 10.66 8.74
N ASP A 87 -15.71 11.56 8.05
CA ASP A 87 -15.41 12.00 6.69
C ASP A 87 -14.35 13.10 6.59
N ASP A 88 -13.86 13.56 7.73
CA ASP A 88 -12.76 14.50 7.93
C ASP A 88 -11.50 13.81 8.50
N GLN A 89 -11.54 12.49 8.71
CA GLN A 89 -10.48 11.73 9.35
C GLN A 89 -9.72 10.82 8.38
N VAL A 90 -8.41 10.68 8.61
CA VAL A 90 -7.61 9.56 8.12
C VAL A 90 -7.57 8.49 9.23
N PRO A 91 -7.94 7.22 8.96
CA PRO A 91 -7.89 6.17 9.97
C PRO A 91 -6.48 5.96 10.49
N ILE A 92 -6.36 5.62 11.78
CA ILE A 92 -5.07 5.40 12.43
C ILE A 92 -4.32 4.22 11.79
N GLU A 93 -5.05 3.24 11.28
CA GLU A 93 -4.53 2.08 10.54
C GLU A 93 -3.80 2.52 9.27
N VAL A 94 -4.31 3.52 8.56
CA VAL A 94 -3.70 4.07 7.33
C VAL A 94 -2.44 4.85 7.68
N GLU A 95 -2.47 5.65 8.75
CA GLU A 95 -1.31 6.42 9.21
C GLU A 95 -0.18 5.48 9.69
N GLN A 96 -0.49 4.52 10.55
CA GLN A 96 0.51 3.58 11.06
C GLN A 96 1.06 2.66 9.97
N ALA A 97 0.22 2.20 9.03
CA ALA A 97 0.68 1.46 7.86
C ALA A 97 1.62 2.31 6.98
N THR A 98 1.35 3.62 6.89
CA THR A 98 2.24 4.57 6.22
C THR A 98 3.57 4.71 6.96
N TYR A 99 3.60 4.70 8.29
CA TYR A 99 4.85 4.72 9.06
C TYR A 99 5.70 3.47 8.82
N GLU A 100 5.09 2.28 8.79
CA GLU A 100 5.78 1.03 8.44
C GLU A 100 6.35 1.04 7.01
N ALA A 101 5.59 1.60 6.06
CA ALA A 101 6.09 1.82 4.70
C ALA A 101 7.23 2.86 4.67
N ALA A 102 7.11 3.95 5.42
CA ALA A 102 8.10 5.02 5.47
C ALA A 102 9.44 4.53 6.03
N LEU A 103 9.44 3.61 7.00
CA LEU A 103 10.65 2.97 7.52
C LEU A 103 11.45 2.24 6.41
N ARG A 104 10.76 1.65 5.45
CA ARG A 104 11.41 0.98 4.29
C ARG A 104 11.86 1.99 3.25
N GLU A 105 11.09 3.04 3.05
CA GLU A 105 11.42 4.13 2.12
C GLU A 105 12.56 5.02 2.60
N ILE A 106 12.78 5.16 3.92
CA ILE A 106 13.90 5.94 4.47
C ILE A 106 15.21 5.14 4.42
N THR A 107 15.15 3.82 4.56
CA THR A 107 16.30 2.93 4.50
C THR A 107 16.72 2.63 3.07
N GLN A 108 15.74 2.41 2.19
CA GLN A 108 15.95 2.16 0.76
C GLN A 108 14.84 2.85 -0.05
N PRO A 109 15.06 4.10 -0.48
CA PRO A 109 14.11 4.84 -1.30
C PRO A 109 13.71 4.08 -2.58
N GLY A 110 12.41 3.98 -2.85
CA GLY A 110 11.83 3.31 -4.01
C GLY A 110 11.70 1.79 -3.88
N SER A 111 12.07 1.21 -2.72
CA SER A 111 12.00 -0.24 -2.49
C SER A 111 10.58 -0.81 -2.55
N LEU A 112 9.56 -0.01 -2.26
CA LEU A 112 8.17 -0.47 -2.23
C LEU A 112 7.48 -0.45 -3.61
N SER A 113 8.00 0.34 -4.54
CA SER A 113 7.45 0.48 -5.90
C SER A 113 8.57 0.41 -6.95
N PRO A 114 9.30 -0.72 -7.04
CA PRO A 114 10.33 -0.86 -8.06
C PRO A 114 9.71 -0.92 -9.45
N ASP A 115 10.36 -0.28 -10.42
CA ASP A 115 10.01 -0.44 -11.83
C ASP A 115 10.30 -1.88 -12.26
N PHE A 116 9.25 -2.64 -12.60
CA PHE A 116 9.37 -4.01 -13.05
C PHE A 116 9.47 -4.08 -14.58
N VAL A 117 10.62 -4.57 -15.07
CA VAL A 117 10.80 -4.91 -16.48
C VAL A 117 10.88 -6.44 -16.60
N ALA A 118 9.78 -7.08 -17.02
CA ALA A 118 9.69 -8.55 -17.18
C ALA A 118 10.82 -9.16 -18.01
N ALA A 119 11.45 -8.40 -18.91
CA ALA A 119 12.56 -8.82 -19.75
C ALA A 119 13.90 -9.01 -19.00
N THR A 120 14.04 -8.54 -17.76
CA THR A 120 15.27 -8.68 -16.95
C THR A 120 15.28 -9.91 -16.05
N MET A 121 14.20 -10.72 -16.05
CA MET A 121 14.24 -12.02 -15.37
C MET A 121 15.22 -12.94 -16.11
N VAL A 122 16.36 -13.23 -15.47
CA VAL A 122 17.29 -14.27 -15.91
C VAL A 122 16.56 -15.61 -15.84
N LYS A 123 16.00 -16.03 -16.97
CA LYS A 123 15.20 -17.28 -17.11
C LYS A 123 16.01 -18.55 -16.80
N ARG A 124 17.35 -18.44 -16.74
CA ARG A 124 18.29 -19.47 -16.32
C ARG A 124 19.65 -18.84 -16.08
N GLU A 125 20.16 -18.84 -14.85
CA GLU A 125 21.57 -18.50 -14.58
C GLU A 125 22.34 -19.80 -14.33
N LYS A 126 23.27 -20.14 -15.22
CA LYS A 126 24.09 -21.35 -15.07
C LYS A 126 25.35 -21.01 -14.28
N VAL A 127 25.33 -21.23 -12.98
CA VAL A 127 26.52 -21.17 -12.13
C VAL A 127 27.02 -22.60 -11.88
N GLY A 128 27.94 -23.08 -12.72
CA GLY A 128 28.54 -24.41 -12.57
C GLY A 128 27.56 -25.58 -12.79
N PRO A 129 27.77 -26.76 -12.16
CA PRO A 129 26.95 -27.96 -12.37
C PRO A 129 25.60 -27.97 -11.62
N LEU A 130 25.18 -26.86 -11.00
CA LEU A 130 23.90 -26.76 -10.30
C LEU A 130 22.89 -25.96 -11.15
N GLU A 131 21.77 -26.59 -11.50
CA GLU A 131 20.59 -25.91 -12.04
C GLU A 131 19.65 -25.54 -10.90
N THR A 132 19.23 -24.27 -10.85
CA THR A 132 18.15 -23.82 -9.95
C THR A 132 17.04 -23.23 -10.82
N GLU A 133 15.89 -23.88 -10.82
CA GLU A 133 14.68 -23.41 -11.51
C GLU A 133 13.85 -22.59 -10.52
N PHE A 134 13.75 -21.28 -10.76
CA PHE A 134 12.83 -20.41 -10.03
C PHE A 134 11.46 -20.49 -10.72
N ALA A 135 10.42 -20.89 -9.98
CA ALA A 135 9.06 -20.88 -10.48
C ALA A 135 8.59 -19.44 -10.71
N ILE A 136 8.33 -19.07 -11.97
CA ILE A 136 7.83 -17.75 -12.35
C ILE A 136 6.31 -17.79 -12.38
N ALA A 137 5.65 -16.99 -11.54
CA ALA A 137 4.22 -16.71 -11.71
C ALA A 137 4.02 -15.96 -13.04
N THR A 138 3.29 -16.55 -13.98
CA THR A 138 2.97 -15.96 -15.28
C THR A 138 1.58 -15.31 -15.25
N GLY A 139 1.45 -14.08 -15.77
CA GLY A 139 0.18 -13.35 -15.88
C GLY A 139 0.18 -11.95 -15.25
N ALA A 140 -1.01 -11.36 -15.04
CA ALA A 140 -1.19 -10.07 -14.35
C ALA A 140 -0.61 -10.05 -12.92
N ASP A 141 -0.36 -11.22 -12.35
CA ASP A 141 0.27 -11.45 -11.04
C ASP A 141 1.80 -11.31 -11.06
N ALA A 142 2.45 -11.21 -12.23
CA ALA A 142 3.90 -11.04 -12.34
C ALA A 142 4.39 -9.72 -11.71
N ALA A 143 3.59 -8.65 -11.78
CA ALA A 143 3.90 -7.39 -11.11
C ALA A 143 3.71 -7.48 -9.58
N GLY A 144 2.76 -8.30 -9.12
CA GLY A 144 2.58 -8.61 -7.69
C GLY A 144 3.72 -9.45 -7.12
N SER A 145 4.33 -10.30 -7.95
CA SER A 145 5.51 -11.11 -7.58
C SER A 145 6.80 -10.31 -7.36
N VAL A 146 6.83 -9.03 -7.78
CA VAL A 146 8.02 -8.16 -7.70
C VAL A 146 7.87 -7.09 -6.61
N ARG A 147 6.63 -6.70 -6.29
CA ARG A 147 6.39 -5.81 -5.15
C ARG A 147 6.59 -6.59 -3.86
N PRO A 148 7.35 -6.06 -2.88
CA PRO A 148 7.50 -6.72 -1.60
C PRO A 148 6.11 -6.96 -0.95
N VAL A 149 5.84 -8.21 -0.56
CA VAL A 149 4.71 -8.55 0.29
C VAL A 149 5.11 -8.22 1.73
N ILE A 150 4.45 -7.24 2.32
CA ILE A 150 4.77 -6.75 3.67
C ILE A 150 3.54 -7.01 4.54
N SER A 151 3.53 -8.18 5.18
CA SER A 151 2.38 -8.65 5.96
C SER A 151 1.97 -7.68 7.06
N ILE A 152 2.93 -7.03 7.74
CA ILE A 152 2.61 -6.05 8.79
C ILE A 152 1.78 -4.87 8.28
N ILE A 153 1.99 -4.42 7.03
CA ILE A 153 1.20 -3.33 6.43
C ILE A 153 -0.19 -3.87 6.06
N ASP A 154 -0.23 -5.05 5.43
CA ASP A 154 -1.48 -5.68 4.99
C ASP A 154 -2.40 -6.01 6.17
N GLU A 155 -1.86 -6.53 7.27
CA GLU A 155 -2.59 -6.85 8.50
C GLU A 155 -3.07 -5.59 9.23
N MET A 156 -2.25 -4.55 9.26
CA MET A 156 -2.58 -3.30 9.96
C MET A 156 -3.69 -2.52 9.29
N ILE A 157 -3.71 -2.50 7.95
CA ILE A 157 -4.72 -1.76 7.20
C ILE A 157 -6.00 -2.55 6.96
N ALA A 158 -5.97 -3.88 7.14
CA ALA A 158 -7.12 -4.76 6.91
C ALA A 158 -8.44 -4.27 7.55
N PRO A 159 -8.46 -3.66 8.76
CA PRO A 159 -9.66 -3.09 9.37
C PRO A 159 -10.44 -2.09 8.52
N VAL A 160 -9.75 -1.35 7.66
CA VAL A 160 -10.33 -0.27 6.86
C VAL A 160 -10.39 -0.60 5.37
N LEU A 161 -10.35 -1.89 5.04
CA LEU A 161 -10.51 -2.37 3.67
C LEU A 161 -11.84 -3.10 3.49
N VAL A 162 -12.39 -3.00 2.29
CA VAL A 162 -13.57 -3.77 1.88
C VAL A 162 -13.24 -4.74 0.76
N ALA A 163 -13.83 -5.93 0.84
CA ALA A 163 -13.80 -6.88 -0.25
C ALA A 163 -14.69 -6.38 -1.40
N ARG A 164 -14.07 -6.04 -2.53
CA ARG A 164 -14.78 -5.74 -3.77
C ARG A 164 -15.01 -7.05 -4.53
N TYR A 165 -16.19 -7.65 -4.37
CA TYR A 165 -16.58 -8.83 -5.13
C TYR A 165 -17.19 -8.41 -6.47
N THR A 166 -16.73 -9.01 -7.57
CA THR A 166 -17.56 -9.13 -8.77
C THR A 166 -18.64 -10.16 -8.48
N LEU A 167 -19.84 -9.70 -8.11
CA LEU A 167 -21.00 -10.59 -8.10
C LEU A 167 -21.20 -11.15 -9.52
N PRO A 168 -21.63 -12.42 -9.68
CA PRO A 168 -22.00 -12.92 -10.99
C PRO A 168 -23.09 -12.02 -11.59
N ALA A 169 -23.03 -11.79 -12.91
CA ALA A 169 -23.94 -10.89 -13.62
C ALA A 169 -25.43 -11.32 -13.55
N VAL A 170 -25.72 -12.50 -13.02
CA VAL A 170 -27.06 -13.01 -12.80
C VAL A 170 -27.11 -13.71 -11.45
N PHE A 171 -28.03 -13.29 -10.58
CA PHE A 171 -28.45 -14.02 -9.39
C PHE A 171 -29.85 -14.58 -9.71
N THR A 172 -29.95 -15.86 -10.04
CA THR A 172 -31.26 -16.54 -10.10
C THR A 172 -31.55 -17.13 -8.73
N VAL A 173 -32.59 -16.61 -8.07
CA VAL A 173 -33.20 -17.20 -6.86
C VAL A 173 -34.33 -18.11 -7.29
#